data_AF-A0A2N5DKL7-F1
#
_entry.id   AF-A0A2N5DKL7-F1
#
_cell.length_a   1.000
_cell.length_b   1.000
_cell.length_c   1.000
_cell.angle_alpha   90.00
_cell.angle_beta   90.00
_cell.angle_gamma   90.00
#
_symmetry.space_group_name_H-M   'P 1'
#
loop_
_entity.id
_entity.type
_entity.pdbx_description
1 polymer ?
#
loop_
_entity_poly.entity_id
_entity_poly.type
_entity_poly.pdbx_seq_one_letter_code
_entity_poly.pdbx_strand_id
1 'polypeptide(L)'
;MLDTPDKRLFRTALREGAARGPNFAGHITIVQWGCGTSCVAWAAVDARTGRVTKLPGADYMDTNRVGGMLHGVNFEKGSRVIVLAGAPREDQARAGVYRYLWTGDGFRLLGFVPQAKACEPLEEP
;
A
#
# COMPACT_ATOMS: atom_id res chain seq x y z
N MET A 1 -16.59 8.91 4.99
CA MET A 1 -17.18 8.76 6.34
C MET A 1 -16.97 7.30 6.71
N LEU A 2 -16.02 7.00 7.60
CA LEU A 2 -15.63 5.62 7.93
C LEU A 2 -16.74 4.96 8.74
N ASP A 3 -17.49 4.06 8.12
CA ASP A 3 -18.54 3.29 8.78
C ASP A 3 -17.94 2.32 9.82
N THR A 4 -18.72 2.07 10.85
CA THR A 4 -18.31 1.53 12.16
C THR A 4 -17.53 0.18 12.14
N PRO A 5 -17.76 -0.76 11.19
CA PRO A 5 -16.97 -2.00 11.10
C PRO A 5 -15.51 -1.78 10.68
N ASP A 6 -15.27 -0.90 9.69
CA ASP A 6 -13.94 -0.55 9.20
C ASP A 6 -13.09 0.06 10.30
N LYS A 7 -13.68 0.91 11.15
CA LYS A 7 -12.95 1.52 12.29
C LYS A 7 -12.46 0.48 13.30
N ARG A 8 -13.23 -0.59 13.53
CA ARG A 8 -12.83 -1.66 14.47
C ARG A 8 -11.74 -2.53 13.86
N LEU A 9 -11.88 -2.95 12.60
CA LEU A 9 -10.88 -3.72 11.87
C LEU A 9 -9.57 -2.94 11.73
N PHE A 10 -9.66 -1.65 11.37
CA PHE A 10 -8.54 -0.72 11.36
C PHE A 10 -7.83 -0.66 12.71
N ARG A 11 -8.57 -0.45 13.81
CA ARG A 11 -7.98 -0.40 15.16
C ARG A 11 -7.29 -1.71 15.55
N THR A 12 -7.89 -2.85 15.21
CA THR A 12 -7.29 -4.17 15.49
C THR A 12 -6.04 -4.38 14.65
N ALA A 13 -6.07 -4.11 13.35
CA ALA A 13 -4.94 -4.26 12.45
C ALA A 13 -3.77 -3.32 12.82
N LEU A 14 -4.07 -2.11 13.29
CA LEU A 14 -3.07 -1.21 13.85
C LEU A 14 -2.42 -1.79 15.11
N ARG A 15 -3.22 -2.35 16.04
CA ARG A 15 -2.71 -2.96 17.28
C ARG A 15 -1.88 -4.20 17.00
N GLU A 16 -2.36 -5.10 16.14
CA GLU A 16 -1.66 -6.31 15.75
C GLU A 16 -0.40 -6.01 14.95
N GLY A 17 -0.47 -5.06 14.01
CA GLY A 17 0.68 -4.59 13.27
C GLY A 17 1.75 -3.97 14.16
N ALA A 18 1.35 -3.10 15.09
CA ALA A 18 2.27 -2.54 16.08
C ALA A 18 2.92 -3.64 16.93
N ALA A 19 2.19 -4.71 17.29
CA ALA A 19 2.73 -5.85 18.02
C ALA A 19 3.72 -6.69 17.19
N ARG A 20 3.58 -6.74 15.86
CA ARG A 20 4.54 -7.40 14.96
C ARG A 20 5.85 -6.61 14.79
N GLY A 21 5.85 -5.33 15.15
CA GLY A 21 7.01 -4.45 15.09
C GLY A 21 7.31 -3.89 13.69
N PRO A 22 8.37 -3.08 13.55
CA PRO A 22 8.69 -2.38 12.30
C PRO A 22 9.08 -3.32 11.16
N ASN A 23 8.45 -3.13 10.00
CA ASN A 23 8.68 -3.90 8.78
C ASN A 23 8.98 -3.01 7.56
N PHE A 24 9.18 -1.71 7.75
CA PHE A 24 9.44 -0.72 6.70
C PHE A 24 10.14 0.52 7.28
N ALA A 25 10.99 1.20 6.49
CA ALA A 25 11.66 2.46 6.84
C ALA A 25 12.26 2.50 8.27
N GLY A 26 12.75 1.37 8.76
CA GLY A 26 13.34 1.18 10.09
C GLY A 26 12.36 1.11 11.25
N HIS A 27 11.45 2.10 11.40
CA HIS A 27 10.53 2.23 12.55
C HIS A 27 9.05 2.27 12.13
N ILE A 28 8.78 2.05 10.85
CA ILE A 28 7.42 2.04 10.32
C ILE A 28 6.94 0.59 10.21
N THR A 29 5.69 0.38 10.54
CA THR A 29 4.96 -0.85 10.30
C THR A 29 3.91 -0.60 9.24
N ILE A 30 4.05 -1.24 8.09
CA ILE A 30 2.99 -1.36 7.10
C ILE A 30 2.03 -2.44 7.57
N VAL A 31 0.75 -2.07 7.66
CA VAL A 31 -0.34 -2.93 8.07
C VAL A 31 -1.37 -3.03 6.95
N GLN A 32 -1.99 -4.19 6.85
CA GLN A 32 -3.05 -4.51 5.91
C GLN A 32 -4.26 -5.04 6.67
N TRP A 33 -5.46 -4.65 6.26
CA TRP A 33 -6.71 -5.25 6.76
C TRP A 33 -7.76 -5.33 5.65
N GLY A 34 -8.73 -6.23 5.82
CA GLY A 34 -9.89 -6.28 4.93
C GLY A 34 -10.89 -5.17 5.25
N CYS A 35 -11.40 -4.50 4.22
CA CYS A 35 -12.45 -3.46 4.32
C CYS A 35 -13.84 -3.97 3.88
N GLY A 36 -13.94 -5.23 3.44
CA GLY A 36 -15.18 -5.84 2.94
C GLY A 36 -14.93 -6.94 1.93
N THR A 37 -15.96 -7.33 1.18
CA THR A 37 -15.86 -8.34 0.11
C THR A 37 -14.91 -7.85 -0.97
N SER A 38 -13.85 -8.63 -1.24
CA SER A 38 -12.81 -8.31 -2.23
C SER A 38 -12.13 -6.94 -2.02
N CYS A 39 -12.01 -6.47 -0.77
CA CYS A 39 -11.41 -5.18 -0.44
C CYS A 39 -10.33 -5.31 0.62
N VAL A 40 -9.18 -4.66 0.38
CA VAL A 40 -8.11 -4.50 1.36
C VAL A 40 -7.70 -3.03 1.47
N ALA A 41 -7.31 -2.63 2.68
CA ALA A 41 -6.79 -1.31 2.97
C ALA A 41 -5.41 -1.44 3.64
N TRP A 42 -4.55 -0.47 3.35
CA TRP A 42 -3.18 -0.42 3.82
C TRP A 42 -2.89 0.91 4.52
N ALA A 43 -2.07 0.84 5.58
CA ALA A 43 -1.57 2.03 6.26
C ALA A 43 -0.14 1.83 6.75
N ALA A 44 0.58 2.93 6.89
CA ALA A 44 1.87 3.01 7.56
C ALA A 44 1.67 3.52 8.97
N VAL A 45 2.25 2.83 9.94
CA VAL A 45 2.18 3.17 11.37
C VAL A 45 3.58 3.42 11.86
N ASP A 46 3.82 4.60 12.40
CA ASP A 46 5.05 4.88 13.12
C ASP A 46 5.02 4.13 14.47
N ALA A 47 5.92 3.18 14.67
CA ALA A 47 6.01 2.40 15.90
C ALA A 47 6.50 3.21 17.11
N ARG A 48 7.14 4.37 16.89
CA ARG A 48 7.62 5.27 17.96
C ARG A 48 6.52 6.20 18.45
N THR A 49 5.71 6.73 17.53
CA THR A 49 4.71 7.77 17.84
C THR A 49 3.27 7.28 17.80
N GLY A 50 3.01 6.12 17.19
CA GLY A 50 1.66 5.63 16.88
C GLY A 50 0.97 6.40 15.75
N ARG A 51 1.67 7.31 15.06
CA ARG A 51 1.10 8.10 13.97
C ARG A 51 0.76 7.19 12.79
N VAL A 52 -0.48 7.28 12.31
CA VAL A 52 -0.94 6.53 11.15
C VAL A 52 -0.94 7.43 9.92
N THR A 53 -0.32 6.95 8.86
CA THR A 53 -0.25 7.61 7.56
C THR A 53 -0.87 6.72 6.50
N LYS A 54 -1.82 7.25 5.74
CA LYS A 54 -2.48 6.52 4.66
C LYS A 54 -1.49 6.27 3.51
N LEU A 55 -1.57 5.10 2.89
CA LEU A 55 -0.80 4.84 1.67
C LEU A 55 -1.57 5.40 0.46
N PRO A 56 -0.93 6.22 -0.40
CA PRO A 56 -1.59 6.77 -1.58
C PRO A 56 -2.05 5.67 -2.53
N GLY A 57 -3.37 5.64 -2.80
CA GLY A 57 -3.96 4.64 -3.69
C GLY A 57 -4.10 3.25 -3.08
N ALA A 58 -3.78 3.09 -1.79
CA ALA A 58 -3.92 1.84 -1.04
C ALA A 58 -4.82 1.94 0.19
N ASP A 59 -5.44 3.11 0.42
CA ASP A 59 -6.38 3.33 1.52
C ASP A 59 -7.72 2.62 1.34
N TYR A 60 -8.02 2.24 0.09
CA TYR A 60 -9.07 1.30 -0.29
C TYR A 60 -8.66 0.68 -1.64
N MET A 61 -8.38 -0.62 -1.67
CA MET A 61 -7.99 -1.36 -2.86
C MET A 61 -8.88 -2.57 -3.05
N ASP A 62 -9.42 -2.71 -4.26
CA ASP A 62 -10.07 -3.94 -4.69
C ASP A 62 -9.01 -5.03 -4.90
N THR A 63 -9.26 -6.24 -4.39
CA THR A 63 -8.35 -7.40 -4.51
C THR A 63 -8.45 -8.11 -5.85
N ASN A 64 -9.47 -7.82 -6.65
CA ASN A 64 -9.65 -8.32 -8.00
C ASN A 64 -8.59 -7.70 -8.93
N ARG A 65 -8.30 -8.41 -10.03
CA ARG A 65 -7.36 -7.92 -11.04
C ARG A 65 -7.98 -6.77 -11.81
N VAL A 66 -7.29 -5.64 -11.91
CA VAL A 66 -7.63 -4.60 -12.89
C VAL A 66 -6.55 -4.58 -13.97
N GLY A 67 -6.98 -4.72 -15.22
CA GLY A 67 -6.10 -4.85 -16.38
C GLY A 67 -5.31 -6.17 -16.43
N GLY A 68 -5.53 -7.13 -15.53
CA GLY A 68 -4.73 -8.36 -15.45
C GLY A 68 -3.52 -8.28 -14.51
N MET A 69 -3.26 -7.12 -13.90
CA MET A 69 -2.26 -6.97 -12.84
C MET A 69 -2.86 -7.37 -11.49
N LEU A 70 -2.11 -8.14 -10.69
CA LEU A 70 -2.48 -8.40 -9.30
C LEU A 70 -2.30 -7.11 -8.49
N HIS A 71 -3.38 -6.66 -7.86
CA HIS A 71 -3.34 -5.56 -6.92
C HIS A 71 -2.50 -5.93 -5.70
N GLY A 72 -1.46 -5.16 -5.41
CA GLY A 72 -0.56 -5.49 -4.32
C GLY A 72 0.34 -4.34 -3.90
N VAL A 73 0.69 -4.36 -2.62
CA VAL A 73 1.67 -3.45 -2.01
C VAL A 73 2.88 -4.29 -1.64
N ASN A 74 4.01 -4.01 -2.28
CA ASN A 74 5.29 -4.66 -2.02
C ASN A 74 6.23 -3.68 -1.31
N PHE A 75 6.88 -4.14 -0.26
CA PHE A 75 7.81 -3.36 0.54
C PHE A 75 8.82 -4.27 1.23
N GLU A 76 9.96 -3.69 1.58
CA GLU A 76 11.04 -4.39 2.27
C GLU A 76 11.42 -3.64 3.56
N LYS A 77 11.86 -4.39 4.58
CA LYS A 77 12.15 -3.87 5.92
C LYS A 77 13.19 -2.76 5.97
N GLY A 78 14.24 -2.86 5.14
CA GLY A 78 15.29 -1.86 5.03
C GLY A 78 14.97 -0.72 4.06
N SER A 79 13.92 -0.87 3.26
CA SER A 79 13.59 0.09 2.21
C SER A 79 12.73 1.23 2.75
N ARG A 80 12.87 2.39 2.11
CA ARG A 80 11.95 3.52 2.25
C ARG A 80 11.02 3.62 1.04
N VAL A 81 11.06 2.65 0.13
CA VAL A 81 10.25 2.63 -1.09
C VAL A 81 9.18 1.56 -0.97
N ILE A 82 7.93 1.95 -1.23
CA ILE A 82 6.81 1.04 -1.43
C ILE A 82 6.48 0.99 -2.91
N VAL A 83 6.22 -0.21 -3.40
CA VAL A 83 5.77 -0.46 -4.76
C VAL A 83 4.30 -0.88 -4.72
N LEU A 84 3.44 -0.05 -5.28
CA LEU A 84 2.01 -0.34 -5.44
C LEU A 84 1.73 -0.72 -6.88
N ALA A 85 1.35 -1.97 -7.10
CA ALA A 85 0.89 -2.48 -8.39
C ALA A 85 -0.64 -2.46 -8.41
N GLY A 86 -1.23 -1.82 -9.41
CA GLY A 86 -2.68 -1.69 -9.48
C GLY A 86 -3.22 -0.55 -10.32
N ALA A 87 -4.54 -0.40 -10.27
CA ALA A 87 -5.31 0.70 -10.82
C ALA A 87 -5.95 1.48 -9.65
N PRO A 88 -5.32 2.55 -9.15
CA PRO A 88 -5.84 3.31 -8.01
C PRO A 88 -7.25 3.81 -8.28
N ARG A 89 -8.19 3.49 -7.38
CA ARG A 89 -9.64 3.79 -7.51
C ARG A 89 -10.28 3.16 -8.75
N GLU A 90 -9.84 1.96 -9.13
CA GLU A 90 -10.41 1.18 -10.25
C GLU A 90 -10.33 1.85 -11.62
N ASP A 91 -9.41 2.82 -11.76
CA ASP A 91 -9.22 3.54 -13.01
C ASP A 91 -8.17 2.85 -13.89
N GLN A 92 -8.62 2.15 -14.92
CA GLN A 92 -7.76 1.43 -15.85
C GLN A 92 -6.78 2.33 -16.60
N ALA A 93 -7.12 3.60 -16.84
CA ALA A 93 -6.18 4.55 -17.46
C ALA A 93 -4.99 4.85 -16.54
N ARG A 94 -5.13 4.57 -15.24
CA ARG A 94 -4.11 4.70 -14.21
C ARG A 94 -3.56 3.34 -13.76
N ALA A 95 -3.84 2.26 -14.48
CA ALA A 95 -3.26 0.96 -14.18
C ALA A 95 -1.74 0.98 -14.38
N GLY A 96 -0.99 0.53 -13.39
CA GLY A 96 0.46 0.42 -13.47
C GLY A 96 1.14 0.20 -12.12
N VAL A 97 2.44 0.45 -12.10
CA VAL A 97 3.30 0.29 -10.93
C VAL A 97 3.72 1.67 -10.44
N TYR A 98 3.32 1.99 -9.22
CA TYR A 98 3.65 3.23 -8.52
C TYR A 98 4.75 2.97 -7.51
N ARG A 99 5.78 3.80 -7.50
CA ARG A 99 6.87 3.76 -6.51
C ARG A 99 6.76 4.98 -5.62
N TYR A 100 6.59 4.77 -4.32
CA TYR A 100 6.46 5.82 -3.33
C TYR A 100 7.62 5.79 -2.35
N LEU A 101 8.31 6.92 -2.15
CA LEU A 101 9.31 7.10 -1.11
C LEU A 101 8.65 7.61 0.17
N TRP A 102 8.97 6.98 1.28
CA TRP A 102 8.68 7.48 2.61
C TRP A 102 9.60 8.65 2.97
N THR A 103 9.01 9.80 3.26
CA THR A 103 9.73 11.05 3.63
C THR A 103 9.87 11.24 5.14
N GLY A 104 9.19 10.42 5.95
CA GLY A 104 9.12 10.55 7.41
C GLY A 104 7.74 10.99 7.91
N ASP A 105 7.03 11.77 7.10
CA ASP A 105 5.70 12.32 7.39
C ASP A 105 4.64 11.88 6.38
N GLY A 106 5.07 11.32 5.25
CA GLY A 106 4.22 10.97 4.12
C GLY A 106 4.91 10.12 3.07
N PHE A 107 4.17 9.88 1.99
CA PHE A 107 4.63 9.16 0.81
C PHE A 107 4.71 10.13 -0.37
N ARG A 108 5.90 10.23 -0.97
CA ARG A 108 6.15 11.00 -2.18
C ARG A 108 6.27 10.07 -3.38
N LEU A 109 5.53 10.36 -4.45
CA LEU A 109 5.66 9.60 -5.70
C LEU A 109 7.06 9.80 -6.28
N LEU A 110 7.82 8.70 -6.42
CA LEU A 110 9.10 8.70 -7.12
C LEU A 110 8.93 8.46 -8.62
N GLY A 111 7.95 7.63 -8.99
CA GLY A 111 7.72 7.30 -10.38
C GLY A 111 6.50 6.41 -10.56
N PHE A 112 5.99 6.42 -11.78
CA PHE A 112 4.88 5.62 -12.23
C PHE A 112 5.27 4.94 -13.54
N VAL A 113 5.07 3.63 -13.60
CA VAL A 113 5.24 2.83 -14.81
C VAL A 113 3.86 2.35 -15.23
N PRO A 114 3.32 2.84 -16.36
CA PRO A 114 2.04 2.36 -16.88
C PRO A 114 2.07 0.84 -17.10
N GLN A 115 0.93 0.18 -16.91
CA GLN A 115 0.81 -1.26 -17.10
C GLN A 115 1.36 -1.72 -18.45
N ALA A 116 1.06 -0.98 -19.53
CA ALA A 116 1.53 -1.30 -20.88
C ALA A 116 3.07 -1.42 -20.99
N LYS A 117 3.82 -0.74 -20.13
CA LYS A 117 5.29 -0.79 -20.04
C LYS A 117 5.80 -1.69 -18.93
N ALA A 118 4.97 -2.01 -17.93
CA ALA A 118 5.35 -2.89 -16.82
C ALA A 118 5.30 -4.38 -17.20
N CYS A 119 4.53 -4.73 -18.24
CA CYS A 119 4.46 -6.08 -18.80
C CYS A 119 5.42 -6.30 -19.98
N GLU A 120 6.26 -5.32 -20.34
CA GLU A 120 7.42 -5.61 -21.18
C GLU A 120 8.35 -6.54 -20.37
N PRO A 121 8.79 -7.68 -20.93
CA PRO A 121 9.78 -8.51 -20.27
C PRO A 121 10.97 -7.62 -19.91
N LEU A 122 11.47 -7.74 -18.67
CA LEU A 122 12.78 -7.19 -18.34
C LEU A 122 13.77 -7.87 -19.29
N GLU A 123 14.20 -7.19 -20.35
CA GLU A 123 15.41 -7.57 -21.06
C GLU A 123 16.53 -7.48 -20.03
N GLU A 124 16.93 -8.64 -19.51
CA GLU A 124 18.14 -8.79 -18.71
C GLU A 124 19.34 -8.44 -19.62
N PRO A 125 20.33 -7.68 -19.13
CA PRO A 125 21.51 -7.28 -19.89
C PRO A 125 22.45 -8.44 -20.22
#